data_AF-A0A2N2LGY3-F1
#
_entry.id   AF-A0A2N2LGY3-F1
#
_cell.length_a   1.000
_cell.length_b   1.000
_cell.length_c   1.000
_cell.angle_alpha   90.00
_cell.angle_beta   90.00
_cell.angle_gamma   90.00
#
_symmetry.space_group_name_H-M   'P 1'
#
loop_
_entity.id
_entity.type
_entity.pdbx_description
1 polymer ?
#
loop_
_entity_poly.entity_id
_entity_poly.type
_entity_poly.pdbx_seq_one_letter_code
_entity_poly.pdbx_strand_id
1 'polypeptide(L)'
;MNMMEMVLALFAVVFFTSVSLNYNQRLMNQNDLLINATQYVQATQLSHTVLDEIDAKLFSKQLAFFNIKTTYANVNRTIDLAFPGDIYNLNIRTVDCDSLGIPLTTPIVKNIWVRVRVTTVTPGLKVPVVMQRIYTKTHLNL
;
A
#
# COMPACT_ATOMS: atom_id res chain seq x y z
N MET A 1 -52.00 29.99 12.77
CA MET A 1 -50.53 29.96 12.75
C MET A 1 -50.05 31.39 12.74
N ASN A 2 -49.50 31.85 13.86
CA ASN A 2 -49.08 33.23 14.03
C ASN A 2 -47.69 33.44 13.40
N MET A 3 -47.35 34.65 12.95
CA MET A 3 -46.10 34.91 12.21
C MET A 3 -44.85 34.46 12.99
N MET A 4 -44.88 34.60 14.32
CA MET A 4 -43.81 34.16 15.22
C MET A 4 -43.65 32.62 15.26
N GLU A 5 -44.75 31.86 15.20
CA GLU A 5 -44.71 30.39 15.17
C GLU A 5 -44.08 29.88 13.88
N MET A 6 -44.36 30.56 12.75
CA MET A 6 -43.80 30.22 11.45
C MET A 6 -42.28 30.48 11.39
N VAL A 7 -41.81 31.59 11.96
CA VAL A 7 -40.38 31.92 12.01
C VAL A 7 -39.63 30.94 12.92
N LEU A 8 -40.20 30.59 14.08
CA LEU A 8 -39.63 29.59 14.97
C LEU A 8 -39.55 28.21 14.31
N ALA A 9 -40.59 27.81 13.58
CA ALA A 9 -40.56 26.57 12.80
C ALA A 9 -39.46 26.58 11.73
N LEU A 10 -39.27 27.71 11.04
CA LEU A 10 -38.24 27.85 10.02
C LEU A 10 -36.82 27.77 10.60
N PHE A 11 -36.57 28.39 11.75
CA PHE A 11 -35.30 28.25 12.47
C PHE A 11 -35.07 26.82 12.96
N ALA A 12 -36.10 26.14 13.47
CA ALA A 12 -35.98 24.74 13.87
C ALA A 12 -35.59 23.85 12.68
N VAL A 13 -36.22 24.03 11.51
CA VAL A 13 -35.90 23.27 10.29
C VAL A 13 -34.45 23.52 9.85
N VAL A 14 -34.00 24.78 9.80
CA VAL A 14 -32.61 25.11 9.42
C VAL A 14 -31.60 24.51 10.40
N PHE A 15 -31.89 24.57 11.71
CA PHE A 15 -31.04 23.98 12.73
C PHE A 15 -30.94 22.46 12.58
N PHE A 16 -32.07 21.74 12.52
CA PHE A 16 -32.07 20.29 12.42
C PHE A 16 -31.46 19.79 11.10
N THR A 17 -31.71 20.47 9.98
CA THR A 17 -31.10 20.12 8.69
C THR A 17 -29.59 20.35 8.69
N SER A 18 -29.11 21.46 9.27
CA SER A 18 -27.68 21.74 9.37
C SER A 18 -26.95 20.73 10.26
N VAL A 19 -27.54 20.38 11.40
CA VAL A 19 -26.99 19.36 12.32
C VAL A 19 -26.98 17.98 11.66
N SER A 20 -28.09 17.60 11.00
CA SER A 20 -28.20 16.33 10.28
C SER A 20 -27.16 16.22 9.15
N LEU A 21 -26.97 17.28 8.36
CA LEU A 21 -25.98 17.30 7.29
C LEU A 21 -24.56 17.17 7.85
N ASN A 22 -24.22 17.89 8.91
CA ASN A 22 -22.89 17.79 9.53
C ASN A 22 -22.62 16.38 10.05
N TYR A 23 -23.59 15.79 10.75
CA TYR A 23 -23.47 14.44 11.28
C TYR A 23 -23.26 13.40 10.17
N ASN A 24 -24.06 13.47 9.09
CA ASN A 24 -23.91 12.57 7.94
C ASN A 24 -22.53 12.71 7.28
N GLN A 25 -22.04 13.93 7.08
CA GLN A 25 -20.70 14.14 6.53
C GLN A 25 -19.60 13.57 7.43
N ARG A 26 -19.74 13.72 8.76
CA ARG A 26 -18.78 13.15 9.72
C ARG A 26 -18.78 11.62 9.69
N LEU A 27 -19.96 10.99 9.60
CA LEU A 27 -20.07 9.53 9.45
C LEU A 27 -19.43 9.03 8.15
N MET A 28 -19.67 9.70 7.02
CA MET A 28 -19.05 9.31 5.75
C MET A 28 -17.53 9.42 5.80
N ASN A 29 -17.00 10.51 6.36
CA ASN A 29 -15.56 10.65 6.56
C ASN A 29 -14.97 9.56 7.46
N GLN A 30 -15.68 9.13 8.50
CA GLN A 30 -15.25 8.03 9.37
C GLN A 30 -15.25 6.69 8.62
N ASN A 31 -16.27 6.44 7.80
CA ASN A 31 -16.34 5.25 6.96
C ASN A 31 -15.15 5.20 5.98
N ASP A 32 -14.85 6.29 5.29
CA ASP A 32 -13.69 6.39 4.40
C ASP A 32 -12.36 6.11 5.12
N LEU A 33 -12.23 6.58 6.37
CA LEU A 33 -11.05 6.31 7.18
C LEU A 33 -10.95 4.85 7.59
N LEU A 34 -12.07 4.20 7.91
CA LEU A 34 -12.11 2.76 8.23
C LEU A 34 -11.75 1.92 7.01
N ILE A 35 -12.32 2.22 5.84
CA ILE A 35 -11.98 1.53 4.58
C ILE A 35 -10.49 1.67 4.29
N ASN A 36 -9.96 2.90 4.35
CA ASN A 36 -8.54 3.15 4.13
C ASN A 36 -7.66 2.40 5.14
N ALA A 37 -8.04 2.34 6.42
CA ALA A 37 -7.28 1.62 7.43
C ALA A 37 -7.25 0.10 7.16
N THR A 38 -8.40 -0.49 6.84
CA THR A 38 -8.49 -1.92 6.51
C THR A 38 -7.69 -2.26 5.26
N GLN A 39 -7.81 -1.46 4.20
CA GLN A 39 -7.07 -1.67 2.96
C GLN A 39 -5.57 -1.43 3.13
N TYR A 40 -5.17 -0.50 4.01
CA TYR A 40 -3.75 -0.29 4.34
C TYR A 40 -3.14 -1.52 5.00
N VAL A 41 -3.85 -2.16 5.94
CA VAL A 41 -3.39 -3.41 6.56
C VAL A 41 -3.31 -4.55 5.54
N GLN A 42 -4.31 -4.70 4.67
CA GLN A 42 -4.29 -5.74 3.63
C GLN A 42 -3.16 -5.51 2.62
N ALA A 43 -3.01 -4.29 2.10
CA ALA A 43 -1.91 -3.93 1.20
C ALA A 43 -0.54 -4.12 1.86
N THR A 44 -0.45 -3.88 3.17
CA THR A 44 0.74 -4.16 3.97
C THR A 44 1.07 -5.65 3.96
N GLN A 45 0.10 -6.51 4.29
CA GLN A 45 0.29 -7.95 4.27
C GLN A 45 0.68 -8.47 2.89
N LEU A 46 0.00 -8.03 1.82
CA LEU A 46 0.33 -8.44 0.45
C LEU A 46 1.75 -8.03 0.04
N SER A 47 2.18 -6.83 0.44
CA SER A 47 3.54 -6.36 0.18
C SER A 47 4.58 -7.20 0.92
N HIS A 48 4.30 -7.59 2.17
CA HIS A 48 5.13 -8.51 2.94
C HIS A 48 5.21 -9.89 2.29
N THR A 49 4.09 -10.45 1.86
CA THR A 49 4.05 -11.77 1.20
C THR A 49 4.96 -11.82 -0.03
N VAL A 50 5.03 -10.75 -0.83
CA VAL A 50 5.95 -10.68 -1.97
C VAL A 50 7.41 -10.67 -1.53
N LEU A 51 7.77 -9.92 -0.48
CA LEU A 51 9.13 -9.89 0.03
C LEU A 51 9.53 -11.24 0.64
N ASP A 52 8.61 -11.87 1.37
CA ASP A 52 8.83 -13.18 1.99
C ASP A 52 8.90 -14.29 0.93
N GLU A 53 8.17 -14.18 -0.19
CA GLU A 53 8.32 -15.06 -1.35
C GLU A 53 9.73 -14.99 -1.93
N ILE A 54 10.30 -13.78 -2.05
CA ILE A 54 11.67 -13.59 -2.55
C ILE A 54 12.68 -14.20 -1.59
N ASP A 55 12.52 -13.99 -0.28
CA ASP A 55 13.36 -14.62 0.74
C ASP A 55 13.28 -16.15 0.67
N ALA A 56 12.07 -16.71 0.59
CA ALA A 56 11.87 -18.15 0.47
C ALA A 56 12.53 -18.74 -0.79
N LYS A 57 12.46 -18.03 -1.92
CA LYS A 57 13.11 -18.44 -3.17
C LYS A 57 14.63 -18.36 -3.10
N LEU A 58 15.17 -17.40 -2.36
CA LEU A 58 16.61 -17.30 -2.11
C LEU A 58 17.09 -18.42 -1.17
N PHE A 59 16.36 -18.69 -0.08
CA PHE A 59 16.69 -19.75 0.85
C PHE A 59 16.56 -21.15 0.25
N SER A 60 15.52 -21.39 -0.56
CA SER A 60 15.32 -22.67 -1.25
C SER A 60 16.22 -22.88 -2.47
N LYS A 61 17.12 -21.93 -2.79
CA LYS A 61 18.01 -21.94 -3.96
C LYS A 61 17.29 -22.00 -5.32
N GLN A 62 15.98 -21.72 -5.36
CA GLN A 62 15.23 -21.60 -6.61
C GLN A 62 15.57 -20.30 -7.36
N LEU A 63 16.11 -19.31 -6.65
CA LEU A 63 16.54 -18.03 -7.21
C LEU A 63 17.98 -17.74 -6.77
N ALA A 64 18.88 -17.48 -7.73
CA ALA A 64 20.21 -16.97 -7.43
C ALA A 64 20.15 -15.47 -7.09
N PHE A 65 21.01 -15.00 -6.17
CA PHE A 65 21.06 -13.59 -5.76
C PHE A 65 21.17 -12.62 -6.94
N PHE A 66 22.05 -12.93 -7.91
CA PHE A 66 22.24 -12.09 -9.10
C PHE A 66 21.00 -12.00 -10.00
N ASN A 67 20.09 -12.98 -9.90
CA ASN A 67 18.88 -13.03 -10.68
C ASN A 67 17.73 -12.25 -10.02
N ILE A 68 17.86 -11.78 -8.76
CA ILE A 68 16.83 -10.93 -8.13
C ILE A 68 16.52 -9.72 -9.00
N LYS A 69 17.56 -9.06 -9.52
CA LYS A 69 17.40 -7.89 -10.39
C LYS A 69 16.69 -8.28 -11.68
N THR A 70 17.12 -9.32 -12.38
CA THR A 70 16.53 -9.70 -13.67
C THR A 70 15.11 -10.24 -13.54
N THR A 71 14.81 -11.00 -12.49
CA THR A 71 13.50 -11.63 -12.27
C THR A 71 12.44 -10.64 -11.78
N TYR A 72 12.83 -9.62 -11.00
CA TYR A 72 11.89 -8.67 -10.40
C TYR A 72 12.08 -7.22 -10.87
N ALA A 73 12.93 -6.97 -11.88
CA ALA A 73 13.04 -5.66 -12.52
C ALA A 73 11.74 -5.35 -13.25
N ASN A 74 10.91 -4.54 -12.60
CA ASN A 74 9.68 -3.99 -13.18
C ASN A 74 8.51 -4.97 -13.29
N VAL A 75 8.35 -5.87 -12.33
CA VAL A 75 7.20 -6.78 -12.30
C VAL A 75 5.98 -6.05 -11.72
N ASN A 76 4.84 -6.17 -12.40
CA ASN A 76 3.55 -5.77 -11.87
C ASN A 76 2.71 -7.03 -11.64
N ARG A 77 2.06 -7.12 -10.48
CA ARG A 77 1.12 -8.21 -10.15
C ARG A 77 -0.21 -7.60 -9.76
N THR A 78 -1.29 -8.20 -10.24
CA THR A 78 -2.64 -7.86 -9.82
C THR A 78 -3.17 -8.99 -8.97
N ILE A 79 -3.60 -8.69 -7.76
CA ILE A 79 -4.21 -9.64 -6.84
C ILE A 79 -5.66 -9.22 -6.66
N ASP A 80 -6.56 -10.13 -7.03
CA ASP A 80 -8.00 -10.00 -6.79
C ASP A 80 -8.36 -10.78 -5.53
N LEU A 81 -8.78 -10.07 -4.49
CA LEU A 81 -9.27 -10.69 -3.26
C LEU A 81 -10.79 -10.89 -3.40
N ALA A 82 -11.20 -12.16 -3.50
CA ALA A 82 -12.62 -12.56 -3.63
C ALA A 82 -13.56 -11.97 -2.55
N PHE A 83 -13.01 -11.56 -1.40
CA PHE A 83 -13.69 -10.77 -0.38
C PHE A 83 -12.67 -9.79 0.22
N PRO A 84 -12.90 -8.46 0.20
CA PRO A 84 -14.13 -7.71 -0.12
C PRO A 84 -14.37 -7.39 -1.61
N GLY A 85 -13.64 -7.98 -2.57
CA GLY A 85 -13.74 -7.66 -4.00
C GLY A 85 -12.81 -6.54 -4.45
N ASP A 86 -11.77 -6.25 -3.66
CA ASP A 86 -10.79 -5.22 -3.95
C ASP A 86 -9.64 -5.77 -4.81
N ILE A 87 -9.29 -5.00 -5.84
CA ILE A 87 -8.17 -5.31 -6.74
C ILE A 87 -6.93 -4.53 -6.28
N TYR A 88 -5.89 -5.26 -5.90
CA TYR A 88 -4.60 -4.70 -5.51
C TYR A 88 -3.59 -4.81 -6.64
N ASN A 89 -2.99 -3.69 -7.00
CA ASN A 89 -1.89 -3.65 -7.96
C ASN A 89 -0.57 -3.48 -7.21
N LEU A 90 0.27 -4.50 -7.31
CA LEU A 90 1.61 -4.55 -6.72
C LEU A 90 2.63 -4.24 -7.79
N ASN A 91 3.44 -3.23 -7.55
CA ASN A 91 4.52 -2.79 -8.40
C ASN A 91 5.85 -3.12 -7.72
N ILE A 92 6.57 -4.09 -8.26
CA ILE A 92 7.83 -4.59 -7.72
C ILE A 92 8.97 -3.99 -8.53
N ARG A 93 9.91 -3.34 -7.84
CA ARG A 93 11.07 -2.68 -8.44
C ARG A 93 12.33 -3.07 -7.71
N THR A 94 13.35 -3.44 -8.47
CA THR A 94 14.65 -3.83 -7.94
C THR A 94 15.71 -2.87 -8.44
N VAL A 95 16.60 -2.47 -7.55
CA VAL A 95 17.73 -1.58 -7.86
C VAL A 95 18.95 -2.02 -7.07
N ASP A 96 20.11 -1.89 -7.71
CA ASP A 96 21.39 -1.98 -7.04
C ASP A 96 21.51 -0.83 -6.05
N CYS A 97 21.89 -1.14 -4.81
CA CYS A 97 22.00 -0.16 -3.75
C CYS A 97 23.30 -0.30 -2.97
N ASP A 98 23.54 0.65 -2.07
CA ASP A 98 24.55 0.51 -1.01
C ASP A 98 23.99 -0.25 0.21
N SER A 99 24.79 -0.33 1.28
CA SER A 99 24.41 -0.97 2.55
C SER A 99 23.25 -0.27 3.28
N LEU A 100 22.98 0.99 2.96
CA LEU A 100 21.89 1.79 3.52
C LEU A 100 20.63 1.75 2.65
N GLY A 101 20.70 1.06 1.49
CA GLY A 101 19.59 0.96 0.56
C GLY A 101 19.45 2.18 -0.37
N ILE A 102 20.47 3.03 -0.49
CA ILE A 102 20.48 4.15 -1.44
C ILE A 102 20.79 3.60 -2.83
N PRO A 103 20.01 3.92 -3.87
CA PRO A 103 20.28 3.46 -5.23
C PRO A 103 21.63 3.94 -5.73
N LEU A 104 22.38 3.03 -6.35
CA LEU A 104 23.61 3.39 -7.03
C LEU A 104 23.28 3.98 -8.40
N THR A 105 23.86 5.13 -8.73
CA THR A 105 23.69 5.83 -10.02
C THR A 105 24.30 5.05 -11.18
N THR A 106 25.34 4.27 -10.92
CA THR A 106 25.98 3.37 -11.90
C THR A 106 25.93 1.93 -11.39
N PRO A 107 25.44 0.95 -12.19
CA PRO A 107 25.44 -0.45 -11.80
C PRO A 107 26.87 -0.93 -11.55
N ILE A 108 27.18 -1.37 -10.33
CA ILE A 108 28.48 -1.93 -9.99
C ILE A 108 28.47 -3.42 -10.33
N VAL A 109 29.44 -3.86 -11.14
CA VAL A 109 29.63 -5.28 -11.47
C VAL A 109 29.89 -6.05 -10.17
N LYS A 110 29.10 -7.09 -9.90
CA LYS A 110 29.11 -7.88 -8.65
C LYS A 110 28.71 -7.10 -7.39
N ASN A 111 27.78 -6.15 -7.51
CA ASN A 111 27.19 -5.56 -6.31
C ASN A 111 26.61 -6.66 -5.40
N ILE A 112 26.83 -6.53 -4.10
CA ILE A 112 26.39 -7.49 -3.09
C ILE A 112 25.13 -7.02 -2.35
N TRP A 113 24.60 -5.84 -2.68
CA TRP A 113 23.36 -5.29 -2.12
C TRP A 113 22.34 -5.04 -3.21
N VAL A 114 21.15 -5.60 -3.06
CA VAL A 114 20.01 -5.33 -3.96
C VAL A 114 18.82 -4.93 -3.11
N ARG A 115 18.23 -3.78 -3.41
CA ARG A 115 16.99 -3.34 -2.78
C ARG A 115 15.81 -3.74 -3.65
N VAL A 116 14.87 -4.47 -3.06
CA VAL A 116 13.55 -4.70 -3.64
C VAL A 116 12.58 -3.75 -2.97
N ARG A 117 11.81 -3.01 -3.77
CA ARG A 117 10.71 -2.15 -3.35
C ARG A 117 9.42 -2.72 -3.90
N VAL A 118 8.41 -2.87 -3.05
CA VAL A 118 7.05 -3.25 -3.42
C VAL A 118 6.14 -2.07 -3.11
N THR A 119 5.43 -1.59 -4.12
CA THR A 119 4.45 -0.52 -3.99
C THR A 119 3.08 -1.07 -4.32
N THR A 120 2.16 -1.00 -3.37
CA THR A 120 0.81 -1.56 -3.49
C THR A 120 -0.22 -0.43 -3.54
N VAL A 121 -1.10 -0.47 -4.54
CA VAL A 121 -2.18 0.50 -4.73
C VAL A 121 -3.51 -0.20 -4.92
N THR A 122 -4.58 0.42 -4.40
CA THR A 122 -5.98 0.03 -4.59
C THR A 122 -6.83 1.31 -4.58
N PRO A 123 -8.00 1.35 -5.23
CA PRO A 123 -8.81 2.58 -5.32
C PRO A 123 -9.20 3.22 -3.99
N GLY A 124 -9.39 2.46 -2.91
CA GLY A 124 -9.76 3.02 -1.59
C GLY A 124 -8.57 3.42 -0.70
N LEU A 125 -7.33 3.15 -1.13
CA LEU A 125 -6.14 3.64 -0.43
C LEU A 125 -5.92 5.12 -0.73
N LYS A 126 -5.86 5.95 0.31
CA LYS A 126 -5.51 7.37 0.17
C LYS A 126 -4.05 7.58 -0.20
N VAL A 127 -3.17 6.68 0.24
CA VAL A 127 -1.72 6.74 0.00
C VAL A 127 -1.23 5.34 -0.34
N PRO A 128 -0.34 5.18 -1.36
CA PRO A 128 0.27 3.89 -1.68
C PRO A 128 1.05 3.32 -0.49
N VAL A 129 0.91 2.02 -0.25
CA VAL A 129 1.78 1.31 0.69
C VAL A 129 3.10 1.00 0.00
N VAL A 130 4.21 1.41 0.59
CA VAL A 130 5.55 1.15 0.06
C VAL A 130 6.36 0.40 1.11
N MET A 131 6.82 -0.79 0.73
CA MET A 131 7.79 -1.55 1.51
C MET A 131 9.06 -1.77 0.73
N GLN A 132 10.16 -1.89 1.45
CA GLN A 132 11.44 -2.22 0.87
C GLN A 132 12.22 -3.15 1.79
N ARG A 133 12.96 -4.07 1.17
CA ARG A 133 13.92 -4.95 1.84
C ARG A 133 15.22 -4.94 1.05
N ILE A 134 16.33 -4.92 1.78
CA ILE A 134 17.67 -5.00 1.21
C ILE A 134 18.13 -6.45 1.34
N TYR A 135 18.46 -7.05 0.22
CA TYR A 135 19.03 -8.38 0.14
C TYR A 135 20.54 -8.25 0.00
N THR A 136 21.26 -9.06 0.76
CA THR A 136 22.72 -9.10 0.72
C THR A 136 23.22 -10.46 0.28
N LYS A 137 24.25 -10.47 -0.56
CA LYS A 137 24.96 -11.69 -0.91
C LYS A 137 25.85 -12.10 0.27
N THR A 138 25.47 -13.15 0.96
CA THR A 138 26.29 -13.78 2.01
C THR A 138 26.99 -15.04 1.49
N HIS A 139 28.09 -15.43 2.11
CA HIS A 139 28.88 -16.62 1.75
C HIS A 139 28.11 -17.95 1.96
N LEU A 140 26.96 -17.92 2.62
CA LEU A 140 26.11 -19.08 2.90
C LEU A 140 25.11 -19.39 1.76
N ASN A 141 24.89 -18.45 0.84
CA ASN A 141 24.07 -18.66 -0.36
C ASN A 141 24.95 -19.12 -1.53
N LEU A 142 25.61 -20.28 -1.36
CA LEU A 142 26.28 -21.06 -2.42
C LEU A 142 25.32 -22.06 -3.04
#